data_AF-M0M1D7-F1
#
_entry.id   AF-M0M1D7-F1
#
_cell.length_a   1.000
_cell.length_b   1.000
_cell.length_c   1.000
_cell.angle_alpha   90.00
_cell.angle_beta   90.00
_cell.angle_gamma   90.00
#
_symmetry.space_group_name_H-M   'P 1'
#
loop_
_entity.id
_entity.type
_entity.pdbx_description
1 polymer ?
#
loop_
_entity_poly.entity_id
_entity_poly.type
_entity_poly.pdbx_seq_one_letter_code
_entity_poly.pdbx_strand_id
1 'polypeptide(L)'
;MRTHVDEIGWARLAERLCYLFPPVVGVGIVGVLQDLEPGVPGLRTGLLLVGTLGYTVLTFGVATTLFFDARRIRRQPGAGANWQPRPWLNTAFALVWAPAAGVVYLARRHRRFGTPAGRSGWWAVVALSFATTLFGFAAATVGVVLSIPGLLTTGVGVAGAVAFGAFPVAIHRDAAYVCLAGESWRPNPGVYLALAFVSLSVPPAQPLLAGYYLYRRRVAIGVP
;
A
#
# COMPACT_ATOMS: atom_id res chain seq x y z
N MET A 1 -0.56 33.89 14.39
CA MET A 1 -1.51 32.88 13.88
C MET A 1 -0.88 32.15 12.71
N ARG A 2 -0.51 30.88 12.86
CA ARG A 2 -0.09 30.04 11.72
C ARG A 2 -1.35 29.47 11.07
N THR A 3 -1.53 29.75 9.79
CA THR A 3 -2.66 29.25 8.99
C THR A 3 -2.57 27.74 8.86
N HIS A 4 -3.66 27.06 9.18
CA HIS A 4 -3.85 25.60 9.19
C HIS A 4 -3.73 24.93 7.79
N VAL A 5 -3.33 25.69 6.77
CA VAL A 5 -3.41 25.32 5.34
C VAL A 5 -2.07 24.82 4.78
N ASP A 6 -0.93 25.10 5.42
CA ASP A 6 0.39 24.78 4.84
C ASP A 6 1.03 23.46 5.28
N GLU A 7 0.49 22.72 6.26
CA GLU A 7 1.24 21.66 6.96
C GLU A 7 1.19 20.24 6.37
N ILE A 8 0.39 19.94 5.34
CA ILE A 8 0.06 18.52 4.98
C ILE A 8 0.33 18.12 3.51
N GLY A 9 0.88 18.97 2.64
CA GLY A 9 1.02 18.65 1.21
C GLY A 9 1.90 17.44 0.89
N TRP A 10 3.19 17.51 1.20
CA TRP A 10 4.19 16.56 0.68
C TRP A 10 4.06 15.14 1.23
N ALA A 11 3.83 15.01 2.54
CA ALA A 11 3.65 13.70 3.16
C ALA A 11 2.40 12.98 2.66
N ARG A 12 1.28 13.71 2.49
CA ARG A 12 0.05 13.16 1.93
C ARG A 12 0.20 12.82 0.46
N LEU A 13 0.98 13.59 -0.29
CA LEU A 13 1.31 13.26 -1.67
C LEU A 13 2.17 12.00 -1.74
N ALA A 14 3.22 11.89 -0.91
CA ALA A 14 4.05 10.69 -0.83
C ALA A 14 3.22 9.44 -0.47
N GLU A 15 2.29 9.55 0.47
CA GLU A 15 1.33 8.51 0.83
C GLU A 15 0.46 8.09 -0.37
N ARG A 16 -0.13 9.05 -1.08
CA ARG A 16 -0.94 8.77 -2.27
C ARG A 16 -0.13 8.14 -3.40
N LEU A 17 1.09 8.59 -3.62
CA LEU A 17 2.00 7.99 -4.60
C LEU A 17 2.36 6.55 -4.21
N CYS A 18 2.57 6.28 -2.91
CA CYS A 18 2.78 4.93 -2.42
C CYS A 18 1.60 4.02 -2.76
N TYR A 19 0.35 4.49 -2.60
CA TYR A 19 -0.83 3.68 -2.93
C TYR A 19 -0.97 3.29 -4.40
N LEU A 20 -0.29 4.01 -5.30
CA LEU A 20 -0.36 3.74 -6.74
C LEU A 20 0.66 2.68 -7.19
N PHE A 21 1.67 2.33 -6.37
CA PHE A 21 2.63 1.30 -6.78
C PHE A 21 2.00 -0.09 -6.95
N PRO A 22 1.19 -0.62 -6.00
CA PRO A 22 0.59 -1.93 -6.16
C PRO A 22 -0.20 -2.12 -7.46
N PRO A 23 -1.13 -1.22 -7.87
CA PRO A 23 -1.82 -1.38 -9.14
C PRO A 23 -0.91 -1.18 -10.35
N VAL A 24 0.05 -0.24 -10.32
CA VAL A 24 0.98 -0.02 -11.45
C VAL A 24 1.91 -1.22 -11.67
N VAL A 25 2.47 -1.76 -10.59
CA VAL A 25 3.30 -2.97 -10.63
C VAL A 25 2.46 -4.18 -11.04
N GLY A 26 1.25 -4.33 -10.50
CA GLY A 26 0.33 -5.40 -10.88
C GLY A 26 0.00 -5.38 -12.37
N VAL A 27 -0.33 -4.21 -12.93
CA VAL A 27 -0.59 -4.02 -14.37
C VAL A 27 0.65 -4.35 -15.20
N GLY A 28 1.83 -3.91 -14.77
CA GLY A 28 3.10 -4.22 -15.44
C GLY A 28 3.41 -5.72 -15.46
N ILE A 29 3.23 -6.41 -14.32
CA ILE A 29 3.41 -7.87 -14.21
C ILE A 29 2.43 -8.60 -15.12
N VAL A 30 1.15 -8.21 -15.14
CA VAL A 30 0.16 -8.80 -16.06
C VAL A 30 0.57 -8.58 -17.52
N GLY A 31 1.06 -7.38 -17.88
CA GLY A 31 1.56 -7.10 -19.22
C GLY A 31 2.77 -7.94 -19.63
N VAL A 32 3.61 -8.36 -18.68
CA VAL A 32 4.76 -9.26 -18.91
C VAL A 32 4.33 -10.73 -18.97
N LEU A 33 3.42 -11.15 -18.10
CA LEU A 33 2.96 -12.55 -18.01
C LEU A 33 1.94 -12.93 -19.09
N GLN A 34 1.28 -11.96 -19.72
CA GLN A 34 0.45 -12.20 -20.90
C GLN A 34 1.32 -12.42 -22.16
N ASP A 35 2.06 -13.54 -22.17
CA ASP A 35 2.47 -14.22 -23.40
C ASP A 35 1.32 -15.06 -24.00
N LEU A 36 0.17 -15.13 -23.32
CA LEU A 36 -1.07 -15.70 -23.84
C LEU A 36 -1.82 -14.63 -24.64
N GLU A 37 -1.73 -14.68 -25.98
CA GLU A 37 -2.43 -13.79 -26.94
C GLU A 37 -3.87 -13.51 -26.52
N PRO A 38 -4.16 -12.39 -25.84
CA PRO A 38 -5.52 -11.92 -25.75
C PRO A 38 -5.80 -11.40 -27.15
N GLY A 39 -6.88 -11.82 -27.81
CA GLY A 39 -7.24 -11.39 -29.18
C GLY A 39 -7.53 -9.88 -29.33
N VAL A 40 -6.99 -9.03 -28.46
CA VAL A 40 -7.07 -7.57 -28.42
C VAL A 40 -5.74 -6.99 -28.90
N PRO A 41 -5.68 -6.45 -30.13
CA PRO A 41 -4.48 -5.83 -30.67
C PRO A 41 -4.01 -4.67 -29.78
N GLY A 42 -2.70 -4.63 -29.48
CA GLY A 42 -2.08 -3.52 -28.75
C GLY A 42 -2.24 -3.53 -27.22
N LEU A 43 -3.01 -4.46 -26.64
CA LEU A 43 -3.20 -4.55 -25.18
C LEU A 43 -1.87 -4.75 -24.44
N ARG A 44 -1.04 -5.68 -24.90
CA ARG A 44 0.30 -5.95 -24.33
C ARG A 44 1.16 -4.69 -24.28
N THR A 45 1.26 -3.98 -25.40
CA THR A 45 2.03 -2.73 -25.50
C THR A 45 1.46 -1.67 -24.56
N GLY A 46 0.13 -1.54 -24.47
CA GLY A 46 -0.52 -0.64 -23.54
C GLY A 46 -0.20 -0.95 -22.08
N LEU A 47 -0.30 -2.22 -21.66
CA LEU A 47 0.01 -2.66 -20.29
C LEU A 47 1.48 -2.44 -19.94
N LEU A 48 2.40 -2.74 -20.87
CA LEU A 48 3.82 -2.54 -20.69
C LEU A 48 4.16 -1.04 -20.56
N LEU A 49 3.58 -0.18 -21.41
CA LEU A 49 3.75 1.27 -21.32
C LEU A 49 3.20 1.82 -20.01
N VAL A 50 2.00 1.41 -19.61
CA VAL A 50 1.40 1.82 -18.33
C VAL A 50 2.25 1.37 -17.15
N GLY A 51 2.76 0.13 -17.16
CA GLY A 51 3.63 -0.39 -16.12
C GLY A 51 4.96 0.38 -16.05
N THR A 52 5.65 0.55 -17.17
CA THR A 52 6.99 1.17 -17.23
C THR A 52 6.95 2.69 -17.02
N LEU A 53 6.11 3.42 -17.77
CA LEU A 53 5.95 4.86 -17.62
C LEU A 53 5.31 5.20 -16.27
N GLY A 54 4.29 4.46 -15.86
CA GLY A 54 3.66 4.62 -14.55
C GLY A 54 4.67 4.45 -13.42
N TYR A 55 5.47 3.37 -13.45
CA TYR A 55 6.50 3.14 -12.42
C TYR A 55 7.54 4.25 -12.41
N THR A 56 7.97 4.72 -13.58
CA THR A 56 8.94 5.81 -13.72
C THR A 56 8.39 7.12 -13.12
N VAL A 57 7.17 7.50 -13.50
CA VAL A 57 6.50 8.70 -12.97
C VAL A 57 6.30 8.61 -11.46
N LEU A 58 5.88 7.46 -10.94
CA LEU A 58 5.75 7.24 -9.50
C LEU A 58 7.09 7.33 -8.78
N THR A 59 8.15 6.77 -9.36
CA THR A 59 9.50 6.80 -8.79
C THR A 59 10.01 8.23 -8.66
N PHE A 60 9.92 9.03 -9.73
CA PHE A 60 10.29 10.45 -9.68
C PHE A 60 9.39 11.25 -8.74
N GLY A 61 8.08 10.96 -8.73
CA GLY A 61 7.14 11.57 -7.80
C GLY A 61 7.53 11.32 -6.34
N VAL A 62 7.80 10.07 -5.96
CA VAL A 62 8.24 9.72 -4.61
C VAL A 62 9.57 10.39 -4.30
N ALA A 63 10.57 10.29 -5.18
CA ALA A 63 11.88 10.91 -4.97
C ALA A 63 11.77 12.43 -4.70
N THR A 64 10.93 13.11 -5.48
CA THR A 64 10.66 14.54 -5.37
C THR A 64 9.92 14.89 -4.08
N THR A 65 8.85 14.16 -3.76
CA THR A 65 8.08 14.41 -2.53
C THR A 65 8.89 14.15 -1.26
N LEU A 66 9.69 13.08 -1.23
CA LEU A 66 10.58 12.78 -0.12
C LEU A 66 11.67 13.85 0.03
N PHE A 67 12.23 14.35 -1.07
CA PHE A 67 13.22 15.42 -1.03
C PHE A 67 12.66 16.68 -0.36
N PHE A 68 11.50 17.16 -0.84
CA PHE A 68 10.89 18.38 -0.34
C PHE A 68 10.37 18.24 1.09
N ASP A 69 9.74 17.11 1.44
CA ASP A 69 9.29 16.85 2.81
C ASP A 69 10.48 16.76 3.77
N ALA A 70 11.55 16.04 3.41
CA ALA A 70 12.76 15.92 4.25
C ALA A 70 13.47 17.28 4.43
N ARG A 71 13.58 18.08 3.35
CA ARG A 71 14.18 19.42 3.40
C ARG A 71 13.37 20.35 4.30
N ARG A 72 12.04 20.22 4.27
CA ARG A 72 11.13 20.99 5.13
C ARG A 72 11.26 20.57 6.59
N ILE A 73 11.21 19.27 6.90
CA ILE A 73 11.32 18.76 8.27
C ILE A 73 12.64 19.18 8.92
N ARG A 74 13.76 19.15 8.16
CA ARG A 74 15.06 19.63 8.67
C ARG A 74 15.07 21.09 9.10
N ARG A 75 14.16 21.93 8.59
CA ARG A 75 14.06 23.35 8.94
C ARG A 75 13.12 23.60 10.13
N GLN A 76 12.39 22.58 10.61
CA GLN A 76 11.43 22.75 11.70
C GLN A 76 12.10 22.57 13.07
N PRO A 77 11.90 23.53 14.01
CA PRO A 77 12.33 23.38 15.40
C PRO A 77 11.47 22.30 16.06
N GLY A 78 12.05 21.13 16.32
CA GLY A 78 11.30 19.93 16.74
C GLY A 78 11.78 18.63 16.07
N ALA A 79 12.57 18.73 14.99
CA ALA A 79 13.38 17.63 14.48
C ALA A 79 14.56 17.32 15.44
N GLY A 80 14.26 17.03 16.70
CA GLY A 80 15.21 16.85 17.78
C GLY A 80 16.06 15.56 17.64
N ALA A 81 17.36 15.73 17.86
CA ALA A 81 18.46 14.80 18.13
C ALA A 81 18.60 13.49 17.31
N ASN A 82 17.56 12.65 17.20
CA ASN A 82 17.71 11.23 16.81
C ASN A 82 17.13 10.88 15.43
N TRP A 83 16.45 11.81 14.74
CA TRP A 83 16.05 11.62 13.34
C TRP A 83 16.18 12.91 12.55
N GLN A 84 17.21 12.97 11.71
CA GLN A 84 17.45 14.07 10.79
C GLN A 84 17.39 13.52 9.36
N PRO A 85 16.24 13.61 8.67
CA PRO A 85 16.10 13.03 7.35
C PRO A 85 17.03 13.75 6.37
N ARG A 86 18.02 13.04 5.82
CA ARG A 86 18.93 13.59 4.80
C ARG A 86 18.20 13.57 3.44
N PRO A 87 17.83 14.74 2.86
CA PRO A 87 16.97 14.78 1.67
C PRO A 87 17.55 13.95 0.51
N TRP A 88 18.84 14.14 0.23
CA TRP A 88 19.54 13.43 -0.83
C TRP A 88 19.60 11.91 -0.64
N LEU A 89 19.76 11.42 0.59
CA LEU A 89 19.74 9.96 0.82
C LEU A 89 18.34 9.38 0.61
N ASN A 90 17.28 10.08 1.02
CA ASN A 90 15.91 9.62 0.77
C ASN A 90 15.59 9.65 -0.73
N THR A 91 16.05 10.66 -1.46
CA THR A 91 15.92 10.75 -2.92
C THR A 91 16.68 9.63 -3.62
N ALA A 92 17.95 9.42 -3.28
CA ALA A 92 18.75 8.33 -3.84
C ALA A 92 18.11 6.96 -3.57
N PHE A 93 17.65 6.74 -2.34
CA PHE A 93 16.93 5.51 -2.00
C PHE A 93 15.64 5.36 -2.80
N ALA A 94 14.88 6.43 -3.01
CA ALA A 94 13.67 6.40 -3.82
C ALA A 94 13.96 6.12 -5.30
N LEU A 95 15.06 6.64 -5.86
CA LEU A 95 15.43 6.34 -7.25
C LEU A 95 15.84 4.88 -7.46
N VAL A 96 16.40 4.23 -6.43
CA VAL A 96 16.75 2.80 -6.47
C VAL A 96 15.54 1.92 -6.19
N TRP A 97 14.72 2.29 -5.18
CA TRP A 97 13.58 1.49 -4.75
C TRP A 97 12.47 2.35 -4.14
N ALA A 98 11.71 3.04 -5.01
CA ALA A 98 10.70 4.01 -4.61
C ALA A 98 9.64 3.48 -3.63
N PRO A 99 9.02 2.28 -3.84
CA PRO A 99 8.09 1.71 -2.86
C PRO A 99 8.68 1.61 -1.45
N ALA A 100 9.85 0.99 -1.32
CA ALA A 100 10.50 0.78 -0.04
C ALA A 100 10.90 2.11 0.61
N ALA A 101 11.47 3.03 -0.17
CA ALA A 101 11.85 4.36 0.30
C ALA A 101 10.64 5.14 0.82
N GLY A 102 9.55 5.18 0.06
CA GLY A 102 8.32 5.87 0.45
C GLY A 102 7.74 5.30 1.74
N VAL A 103 7.61 3.98 1.83
CA VAL A 103 7.03 3.31 3.01
C VAL A 103 7.92 3.46 4.25
N VAL A 104 9.22 3.22 4.15
CA VAL A 104 10.17 3.38 5.27
C VAL A 104 10.18 4.82 5.76
N TYR A 105 10.15 5.78 4.84
CA TYR A 105 10.09 7.19 5.17
C TYR A 105 8.77 7.53 5.91
N LEU A 106 7.62 7.10 5.39
CA LEU A 106 6.31 7.32 6.02
C LEU A 106 6.22 6.66 7.41
N ALA A 107 6.76 5.45 7.58
CA ALA A 107 6.80 4.77 8.88
C ALA A 107 7.63 5.54 9.91
N ARG A 108 8.80 6.05 9.52
CA ARG A 108 9.65 6.90 10.38
C ARG A 108 8.97 8.22 10.71
N ARG A 109 8.35 8.86 9.69
CA ARG A 109 7.63 10.12 9.84
C ARG A 109 6.44 9.98 10.78
N HIS A 110 5.66 8.90 10.65
CA HIS A 110 4.51 8.63 11.52
C HIS A 110 4.90 8.53 12.99
N ARG A 111 6.02 7.86 13.32
CA ARG A 111 6.50 7.77 14.72
C ARG A 111 6.79 9.13 15.36
N ARG A 112 7.02 10.17 14.54
CA ARG A 112 7.43 11.50 15.01
C ARG A 112 6.31 12.53 14.96
N PHE A 113 5.52 12.51 13.88
CA PHE A 113 4.51 13.54 13.62
C PHE A 113 3.09 12.99 13.60
N GLY A 114 2.91 11.68 13.81
CA GLY A 114 1.63 11.00 13.63
C GLY A 114 1.18 10.94 12.16
N THR A 115 0.01 10.36 11.95
CA THR A 115 -0.72 10.38 10.68
C THR A 115 -2.15 10.82 10.98
N PRO A 116 -2.75 11.70 10.16
CA PRO A 116 -4.16 12.06 10.33
C PRO A 116 -5.06 10.83 10.30
N ALA A 117 -6.14 10.85 11.09
CA ALA A 117 -7.09 9.75 11.15
C ALA A 117 -7.65 9.41 9.76
N GLY A 118 -7.75 8.12 9.47
CA GLY A 118 -8.66 7.61 8.44
C GLY A 118 -10.12 7.69 8.90
N ARG A 119 -11.05 7.35 8.01
CA ARG A 119 -12.45 7.09 8.39
C ARG A 119 -12.56 5.72 9.04
N SER A 120 -13.52 5.53 9.94
CA SER A 120 -13.72 4.23 10.61
C SER A 120 -14.01 3.09 9.64
N GLY A 121 -14.73 3.33 8.53
CA GLY A 121 -15.20 2.28 7.61
C GLY A 121 -14.12 1.54 6.79
N TRP A 122 -12.83 1.90 6.90
CA TRP A 122 -11.78 1.23 6.11
C TRP A 122 -11.57 -0.25 6.50
N TRP A 123 -11.90 -0.63 7.74
CA TRP A 123 -11.89 -2.04 8.16
C TRP A 123 -12.76 -2.93 7.26
N ALA A 124 -13.86 -2.40 6.72
CA ALA A 124 -14.76 -3.17 5.86
C ALA A 124 -14.06 -3.55 4.54
N VAL A 125 -13.22 -2.67 4.01
CA VAL A 125 -12.41 -2.95 2.82
C VAL A 125 -11.30 -3.96 3.14
N VAL A 126 -10.73 -3.92 4.35
CA VAL A 126 -9.77 -4.94 4.82
C VAL A 126 -10.47 -6.30 4.94
N ALA A 127 -11.66 -6.36 5.53
CA ALA A 127 -12.46 -7.57 5.67
C ALA A 127 -12.91 -8.12 4.31
N LEU A 128 -13.33 -7.26 3.39
CA LEU A 128 -13.65 -7.64 2.02
C LEU A 128 -12.41 -8.23 1.32
N SER A 129 -11.25 -7.59 1.45
CA SER A 129 -9.99 -8.09 0.86
C SER A 129 -9.60 -9.45 1.44
N PHE A 130 -9.82 -9.66 2.74
CA PHE A 130 -9.60 -10.96 3.39
C PHE A 130 -10.55 -12.02 2.83
N ALA A 131 -11.86 -11.72 2.78
CA ALA A 131 -12.89 -12.64 2.30
C ALA A 131 -12.68 -13.01 0.82
N THR A 132 -12.37 -12.03 -0.05
CA THR A 132 -12.09 -12.29 -1.47
C THR A 132 -10.85 -13.15 -1.66
N THR A 133 -9.83 -12.98 -0.82
CA THR A 133 -8.61 -13.81 -0.88
C THR A 133 -8.89 -15.25 -0.45
N LEU A 134 -9.65 -15.45 0.63
CA LEU A 134 -10.07 -16.79 1.07
C LEU A 134 -10.95 -17.49 0.04
N PHE A 135 -11.94 -16.76 -0.50
CA PHE A 135 -12.81 -17.29 -1.53
C PHE A 135 -12.05 -17.62 -2.81
N GLY A 136 -11.15 -16.73 -3.26
CA GLY A 136 -10.28 -16.97 -4.41
C GLY A 136 -9.40 -18.20 -4.23
N PHE A 137 -8.82 -18.38 -3.04
CA PHE A 137 -8.03 -19.57 -2.71
C PHE A 137 -8.88 -20.85 -2.72
N ALA A 138 -10.09 -20.82 -2.14
CA ALA A 138 -11.01 -21.95 -2.17
C ALA A 138 -11.45 -22.29 -3.60
N ALA A 139 -11.83 -21.29 -4.38
CA ALA A 139 -12.21 -21.45 -5.78
C ALA A 139 -11.06 -22.00 -6.63
N ALA A 140 -9.83 -21.52 -6.43
CA ALA A 140 -8.64 -22.06 -7.08
C ALA A 140 -8.40 -23.53 -6.70
N THR A 141 -8.55 -23.88 -5.42
CA THR A 141 -8.41 -25.26 -4.93
C THR A 141 -9.44 -26.18 -5.58
N VAL A 142 -10.72 -25.79 -5.59
CA VAL A 142 -11.79 -26.53 -6.26
C VAL A 142 -11.51 -26.64 -7.76
N GLY A 143 -11.05 -25.57 -8.39
CA GLY A 143 -10.67 -25.56 -9.81
C GLY A 143 -9.54 -26.54 -10.12
N VAL A 144 -8.52 -26.65 -9.27
CA VAL A 144 -7.43 -27.64 -9.41
C VAL A 144 -7.97 -29.05 -9.21
N VAL A 145 -8.71 -29.30 -8.12
CA VAL A 145 -9.22 -30.63 -7.79
C VAL A 145 -10.19 -31.16 -8.84
N LEU A 146 -11.04 -30.29 -9.39
CA LEU A 146 -12.03 -30.65 -10.41
C LEU A 146 -11.55 -30.42 -11.84
N SER A 147 -10.31 -29.95 -12.04
CA SER A 147 -9.73 -29.63 -13.36
C SER A 147 -10.60 -28.65 -14.18
N ILE A 148 -11.14 -27.61 -13.54
CA ILE A 148 -11.96 -26.57 -14.18
C ILE A 148 -11.13 -25.29 -14.34
N PRO A 149 -10.44 -25.08 -15.49
CA PRO A 149 -9.49 -23.98 -15.66
C PRO A 149 -10.14 -22.58 -15.58
N GLY A 150 -11.40 -22.44 -15.99
CA GLY A 150 -12.11 -21.15 -15.94
C GLY A 150 -12.40 -20.63 -14.53
N LEU A 151 -12.58 -21.52 -13.55
CA LEU A 151 -12.75 -21.14 -12.15
C LEU A 151 -11.44 -20.66 -11.54
N LEU A 152 -10.32 -21.24 -11.96
CA LEU A 152 -8.99 -20.85 -11.51
C LEU A 152 -8.64 -19.44 -11.98
N THR A 153 -8.85 -19.12 -13.25
CA THR A 153 -8.55 -17.79 -13.80
C THR A 153 -9.43 -16.71 -13.18
N THR A 154 -10.72 -16.96 -13.04
CA THR A 154 -11.68 -15.99 -12.47
C THR A 154 -11.42 -15.76 -10.99
N GLY A 155 -11.23 -16.83 -10.21
CA GLY A 155 -10.99 -16.75 -8.77
C GLY A 155 -9.68 -16.02 -8.44
N VAL A 156 -8.59 -16.36 -9.13
CA VAL A 156 -7.28 -15.71 -8.95
C VAL A 156 -7.31 -14.27 -9.46
N GLY A 157 -7.95 -13.99 -10.59
CA GLY A 157 -8.02 -12.65 -11.17
C GLY A 157 -8.75 -11.65 -10.29
N VAL A 158 -9.94 -12.02 -9.78
CA VAL A 158 -10.74 -11.14 -8.89
C VAL A 158 -10.04 -10.94 -7.55
N ALA A 159 -9.54 -12.03 -6.93
CA ALA A 159 -8.82 -11.93 -5.66
C ALA A 159 -7.56 -11.07 -5.79
N GLY A 160 -6.80 -11.26 -6.88
CA GLY A 160 -5.63 -10.46 -7.20
C GLY A 160 -5.96 -8.97 -7.39
N ALA A 161 -6.98 -8.64 -8.18
CA ALA A 161 -7.36 -7.23 -8.41
C ALA A 161 -7.72 -6.50 -7.10
N VAL A 162 -8.48 -7.14 -6.22
CA VAL A 162 -8.86 -6.57 -4.92
C VAL A 162 -7.66 -6.46 -3.99
N ALA A 163 -6.83 -7.50 -3.91
CA ALA A 163 -5.62 -7.55 -3.10
C ALA A 163 -4.62 -6.46 -3.48
N PHE A 164 -4.28 -6.34 -4.77
CA PHE A 164 -3.31 -5.37 -5.24
C PHE A 164 -3.86 -3.93 -5.20
N GLY A 165 -5.15 -3.72 -5.49
CA GLY A 165 -5.71 -2.37 -5.56
C GLY A 165 -6.07 -1.77 -4.21
N ALA A 166 -6.81 -2.51 -3.38
CA ALA A 166 -7.52 -1.94 -2.25
C ALA A 166 -6.85 -2.21 -0.90
N PHE A 167 -6.25 -3.38 -0.73
CA PHE A 167 -5.78 -3.85 0.57
C PHE A 167 -4.70 -2.94 1.21
N PRO A 168 -3.61 -2.55 0.52
CA PRO A 168 -2.58 -1.69 1.11
C PRO A 168 -3.12 -0.34 1.56
N VAL A 169 -4.06 0.23 0.80
CA VAL A 169 -4.72 1.50 1.12
C VAL A 169 -5.61 1.33 2.34
N ALA A 170 -6.45 0.30 2.34
CA ALA A 170 -7.42 0.03 3.39
C ALA A 170 -6.73 -0.21 4.74
N ILE A 171 -5.73 -1.09 4.79
CA ILE A 171 -5.05 -1.41 6.05
C ILE A 171 -4.24 -0.24 6.58
N HIS A 172 -3.62 0.57 5.72
CA HIS A 172 -2.95 1.78 6.16
C HIS A 172 -3.93 2.80 6.73
N ARG A 173 -5.04 3.05 6.04
CA ARG A 173 -6.04 4.05 6.46
C ARG A 173 -6.76 3.64 7.74
N ASP A 174 -7.10 2.36 7.86
CA ASP A 174 -7.69 1.83 9.08
C ASP A 174 -6.66 1.85 10.22
N ALA A 175 -5.40 1.49 9.97
CA ALA A 175 -4.36 1.57 11.02
C ALA A 175 -4.17 3.00 11.53
N ALA A 176 -4.27 4.00 10.66
CA ALA A 176 -4.22 5.41 11.07
C ALA A 176 -5.43 5.81 11.93
N TYR A 177 -6.60 5.27 11.65
CA TYR A 177 -7.79 5.43 12.50
C TYR A 177 -7.61 4.74 13.86
N VAL A 178 -7.25 3.45 13.87
CA VAL A 178 -7.08 2.64 15.10
C VAL A 178 -5.97 3.20 15.99
N CYS A 179 -4.88 3.72 15.42
CA CYS A 179 -3.80 4.35 16.19
C CYS A 179 -4.28 5.54 17.03
N LEU A 180 -5.35 6.22 16.61
CA LEU A 180 -5.90 7.40 17.29
C LEU A 180 -7.13 7.04 18.14
N ALA A 181 -7.94 6.07 17.70
CA ALA A 181 -9.15 5.66 18.40
C ALA A 181 -8.89 4.61 19.51
N GLY A 182 -7.82 3.83 19.39
CA GLY A 182 -7.51 2.74 20.31
C GLY A 182 -6.59 3.12 21.47
N GLU A 183 -6.96 2.70 22.67
CA GLU A 183 -6.12 2.90 23.87
C GLU A 183 -5.13 1.75 24.09
N SER A 184 -5.56 0.51 23.83
CA SER A 184 -4.78 -0.71 24.13
C SER A 184 -3.85 -1.15 22.99
N TRP A 185 -4.06 -0.63 21.77
CA TRP A 185 -3.24 -0.97 20.60
C TRP A 185 -3.10 0.22 19.67
N ARG A 186 -1.85 0.62 19.40
CA ARG A 186 -1.51 1.76 18.56
C ARG A 186 -0.68 1.30 17.36
N PRO A 187 -1.31 0.76 16.30
CA PRO A 187 -0.59 0.28 15.12
C PRO A 187 0.09 1.44 14.39
N ASN A 188 1.31 1.23 13.89
CA ASN A 188 1.97 2.20 13.02
C ASN A 188 1.47 2.02 11.57
N PRO A 189 0.76 3.00 10.96
CA PRO A 189 0.19 2.89 9.62
C PRO A 189 1.25 2.68 8.53
N GLY A 190 2.43 3.27 8.68
CA GLY A 190 3.53 3.08 7.74
C GLY A 190 4.10 1.66 7.79
N VAL A 191 4.14 1.04 8.97
CA VAL A 191 4.54 -0.37 9.11
C VAL A 191 3.48 -1.29 8.50
N TYR A 192 2.20 -1.04 8.73
CA TYR A 192 1.13 -1.83 8.13
C TYR A 192 1.06 -1.70 6.61
N LEU A 193 1.38 -0.52 6.07
CA LEU A 193 1.58 -0.36 4.63
C LEU A 193 2.76 -1.20 4.12
N ALA A 194 3.88 -1.24 4.84
CA ALA A 194 5.03 -2.08 4.49
C ALA A 194 4.67 -3.57 4.46
N LEU A 195 4.01 -4.03 5.52
CA LEU A 195 3.56 -5.42 5.63
C LEU A 195 2.56 -5.75 4.52
N ALA A 196 1.68 -4.81 4.15
CA ALA A 196 0.77 -5.00 3.03
C ALA A 196 1.53 -5.20 1.71
N PHE A 197 2.56 -4.39 1.44
CA PHE A 197 3.40 -4.54 0.23
C PHE A 197 4.11 -5.89 0.22
N VAL A 198 4.72 -6.28 1.33
CA VAL A 198 5.36 -7.60 1.45
C VAL A 198 4.36 -8.73 1.23
N SER A 199 3.14 -8.56 1.73
CA SER A 199 2.09 -9.57 1.60
C SER A 199 1.60 -9.77 0.17
N LEU A 200 1.77 -8.78 -0.72
CA LEU A 200 1.49 -8.94 -2.15
C LEU A 200 2.48 -9.87 -2.84
N SER A 201 3.70 -10.00 -2.32
CA SER A 201 4.73 -10.89 -2.87
C SER A 201 4.64 -12.32 -2.32
N VAL A 202 3.93 -12.51 -1.21
CA VAL A 202 3.81 -13.80 -0.53
C VAL A 202 2.32 -14.10 -0.36
N PRO A 203 1.67 -14.83 -1.29
CA PRO A 203 0.21 -14.96 -1.30
C PRO A 203 -0.42 -15.40 0.03
N PRO A 204 0.16 -16.34 0.81
CA PRO A 204 -0.38 -16.69 2.14
C PRO A 204 -0.26 -15.57 3.19
N ALA A 205 0.67 -14.64 3.03
CA ALA A 205 0.92 -13.59 4.01
C ALA A 205 -0.22 -12.56 4.05
N GLN A 206 -0.91 -12.30 2.94
CA GLN A 206 -2.00 -11.33 2.90
C GLN A 206 -3.18 -11.74 3.79
N PRO A 207 -3.78 -12.95 3.67
CA PRO A 207 -4.88 -13.34 4.54
C PRO A 207 -4.44 -13.46 6.01
N LEU A 208 -3.21 -13.91 6.28
CA LEU A 208 -2.67 -13.95 7.64
C LEU A 208 -2.56 -12.55 8.26
N LEU A 209 -2.01 -11.58 7.51
CA LEU A 209 -1.89 -10.20 7.94
C LEU A 209 -3.27 -9.57 8.17
N ALA A 210 -4.20 -9.74 7.22
CA ALA A 210 -5.55 -9.20 7.31
C ALA A 210 -6.31 -9.79 8.49
N GLY A 211 -6.26 -11.12 8.67
CA GLY A 211 -6.90 -11.82 9.80
C GLY A 211 -6.34 -11.39 11.15
N TYR A 212 -5.01 -11.36 11.30
CA TYR A 212 -4.34 -10.86 12.50
C TYR A 212 -4.73 -9.40 12.80
N TYR A 213 -4.71 -8.55 11.79
CA TYR A 213 -5.06 -7.14 11.92
C TYR A 213 -6.51 -6.94 12.38
N LEU A 214 -7.47 -7.62 11.73
CA LEU A 214 -8.89 -7.54 12.08
C LEU A 214 -9.17 -8.06 13.50
N TYR A 215 -8.51 -9.15 13.89
CA TYR A 215 -8.58 -9.67 15.25
C TYR A 215 -8.06 -8.64 16.27
N ARG A 216 -6.86 -8.10 16.05
CA ARG A 216 -6.27 -7.07 16.93
C ARG A 216 -7.11 -5.81 17.00
N ARG A 217 -7.66 -5.36 15.87
CA ARG A 217 -8.60 -4.23 15.82
C ARG A 217 -9.82 -4.51 16.69
N ARG A 218 -10.44 -5.68 16.56
CA ARG A 218 -11.62 -6.06 17.34
C ARG A 218 -11.35 -6.04 18.84
N VAL A 219 -10.18 -6.53 19.27
CA VAL A 219 -9.77 -6.48 20.68
C VAL A 219 -9.53 -5.05 21.15
N ALA A 220 -8.97 -4.18 20.29
CA ALA A 220 -8.57 -2.84 20.68
C ALA A 220 -9.71 -1.83 20.76
N ILE A 221 -10.65 -1.89 19.83
CA ILE A 221 -11.72 -0.90 19.67
C ILE A 221 -13.11 -1.52 19.44
N GLY A 222 -13.25 -2.84 19.52
CA GLY A 222 -14.52 -3.55 19.32
C GLY A 222 -14.81 -4.01 17.88
N VAL A 223 -15.92 -4.72 17.71
CA VAL A 223 -16.55 -5.00 16.40
C VAL A 223 -16.99 -3.66 15.77
N PRO A 224 -17.22 -3.58 14.44
CA PRO A 224 -17.47 -2.36 13.67
C PRO A 224 -18.27 -1.26 14.35
#